data_AF-A0A1C3KGH8-F1
#
_entry.id   AF-A0A1C3KGH8-F1
#
_cell.length_a   1.000
_cell.length_b   1.000
_cell.length_c   1.000
_cell.angle_alpha   90.00
_cell.angle_beta   90.00
_cell.angle_gamma   90.00
#
_symmetry.space_group_name_H-M   'P 1'
#
loop_
_entity.id
_entity.type
_entity.pdbx_description
1 polymer ?
#
loop_
_entity_poly.entity_id
_entity_poly.type
_entity_poly.pdbx_seq_one_letter_code
_entity_poly.pdbx_strand_id
1 'polypeptide(L)'
;MSPNAEYSEFWESVKQHTIAKNGILKDIYSKFDDTCSSDNNQDFCAIEHGKYEDHNDVKKLYYKLNGNKTKYELGNEEFATYFKYPLKFCNYLKYWLYDKIVLNNFDKDNITEILKAVKNKDNFQIIMGTSDTCNFDIFELEKIKGIKLFYDYIGNYDMAQKKSSINDEICKSNYKTTLNNIIGLYNDANSNGEKKSNEYSNELDECKKIYNIDTLCKLQCNDKGSHSTDETESECSQVFLLPQHSSNHNSDGGELHNGQDLGHSENQFIGISMTGISILVSLFVIFPILYKLTPFGPWLHKSIMKTKNFLHNPKEISSNILLNHISESENENFIRRPQYIAYHSS
;
A
#
# COMPACT_ATOMS: atom_id res chain seq x y z
N MET A 1 -9.53 -13.51 -30.35
CA MET A 1 -8.79 -13.71 -29.09
C MET A 1 -9.59 -14.65 -28.21
N SER A 2 -8.96 -15.48 -27.37
CA SER A 2 -9.71 -16.22 -26.33
C SER A 2 -10.15 -15.25 -25.23
N PRO A 3 -11.34 -15.39 -24.62
CA PRO A 3 -11.79 -14.53 -23.51
C PRO A 3 -10.77 -14.42 -22.36
N ASN A 4 -10.01 -15.48 -22.09
CA ASN A 4 -8.96 -15.47 -21.06
C ASN A 4 -7.73 -14.64 -21.47
N ALA A 5 -7.42 -14.55 -22.77
CA ALA A 5 -6.29 -13.76 -23.27
C ALA A 5 -6.59 -12.26 -23.20
N GLU A 6 -7.81 -11.86 -23.59
CA GLU A 6 -8.28 -10.47 -23.49
C GLU A 6 -8.40 -10.01 -22.03
N TYR A 7 -8.86 -10.89 -21.14
CA TYR A 7 -8.85 -10.65 -19.70
C TYR A 7 -7.45 -10.36 -19.16
N SER A 8 -6.48 -11.24 -19.45
CA SER A 8 -5.12 -11.07 -18.94
C SER A 8 -4.44 -9.82 -19.51
N GLU A 9 -4.70 -9.50 -20.78
CA GLU A 9 -4.12 -8.33 -21.44
C GLU A 9 -4.59 -7.01 -20.80
N PHE A 10 -5.88 -6.89 -20.48
CA PHE A 10 -6.41 -5.70 -19.81
C PHE A 10 -5.72 -5.45 -18.46
N TRP A 11 -5.67 -6.47 -17.60
CA TRP A 11 -5.10 -6.31 -16.26
C TRP A 11 -3.60 -6.03 -16.29
N GLU A 12 -2.86 -6.69 -17.19
CA GLU A 12 -1.45 -6.38 -17.39
C GLU A 12 -1.26 -4.96 -17.94
N SER A 13 -2.06 -4.52 -18.91
CA SER A 13 -1.96 -3.15 -19.45
C SER A 13 -2.15 -2.08 -18.38
N VAL A 14 -3.20 -2.20 -17.56
CA VAL A 14 -3.47 -1.24 -16.47
C VAL A 14 -2.34 -1.25 -15.44
N LYS A 15 -1.90 -2.44 -15.01
CA LYS A 15 -0.79 -2.61 -14.07
C LYS A 15 0.50 -1.98 -14.59
N GLN A 16 0.88 -2.24 -15.85
CA GLN A 16 2.10 -1.68 -16.44
C GLN A 16 2.07 -0.15 -16.44
N HIS A 17 0.92 0.45 -16.75
CA HIS A 17 0.74 1.90 -16.68
C HIS A 17 0.90 2.43 -15.26
N THR A 18 0.25 1.81 -14.27
CA THR A 18 0.35 2.20 -12.85
C THR A 18 1.78 2.08 -12.33
N ILE A 19 2.47 0.97 -12.61
CA ILE A 19 3.86 0.74 -12.19
C ILE A 19 4.81 1.71 -12.88
N ALA A 20 4.63 1.99 -14.18
CA ALA A 20 5.50 2.90 -14.93
C ALA A 20 5.47 4.34 -14.38
N LYS A 21 4.32 4.79 -13.87
CA LYS A 21 4.16 6.13 -13.30
C LYS A 21 4.61 6.27 -11.85
N ASN A 22 4.74 5.15 -11.13
CA ASN A 22 5.08 5.15 -9.72
C ASN A 22 6.35 4.34 -9.46
N GLY A 23 7.50 5.01 -9.52
CA GLY A 23 8.81 4.37 -9.31
C GLY A 23 8.98 3.73 -7.93
N ILE A 24 8.32 4.27 -6.89
CA ILE A 24 8.32 3.70 -5.53
C ILE A 24 7.52 2.39 -5.53
N LEU A 25 6.34 2.39 -6.16
CA LEU A 25 5.53 1.19 -6.31
C LEU A 25 6.28 0.13 -7.11
N LYS A 26 6.98 0.52 -8.18
CA LYS A 26 7.81 -0.42 -8.96
C LYS A 26 8.87 -1.10 -8.11
N ASP A 27 9.62 -0.34 -7.33
CA ASP A 27 10.67 -0.85 -6.45
C ASP A 27 10.12 -1.80 -5.38
N ILE A 28 9.05 -1.41 -4.67
CA ILE A 28 8.49 -2.29 -3.64
C ILE A 28 7.82 -3.54 -4.23
N TYR A 29 7.22 -3.43 -5.42
CA TYR A 29 6.60 -4.55 -6.09
C TYR A 29 7.63 -5.63 -6.48
N SER A 30 8.81 -5.23 -6.98
CA SER A 30 9.89 -6.21 -7.24
C SER A 30 10.39 -6.88 -5.97
N LYS A 31 10.54 -6.11 -4.89
CA LYS A 31 10.94 -6.64 -3.57
C LYS A 31 9.97 -7.70 -3.07
N PHE A 32 8.66 -7.46 -3.22
CA PHE A 32 7.64 -8.45 -2.87
C PHE A 32 7.72 -9.72 -3.73
N ASP A 33 8.04 -9.60 -5.02
CA ASP A 33 8.19 -10.72 -5.94
C ASP A 33 9.45 -11.55 -5.69
N ASP A 34 10.53 -10.93 -5.23
CA ASP A 34 11.84 -11.57 -5.05
C ASP A 34 12.01 -12.28 -3.69
N THR A 35 11.06 -12.09 -2.76
CA THR A 35 11.18 -12.54 -1.37
C THR A 35 11.42 -14.05 -1.18
N CYS A 36 11.03 -14.93 -2.11
CA CYS A 36 11.34 -16.37 -2.00
C CYS A 36 12.29 -16.88 -3.09
N SER A 37 12.80 -16.00 -3.96
CA SER A 37 13.53 -16.37 -5.18
C SER A 37 15.05 -16.43 -4.99
N SER A 38 15.60 -15.76 -3.98
CA SER A 38 17.05 -15.74 -3.68
C SER A 38 17.39 -16.62 -2.47
N ASP A 39 18.51 -17.33 -2.51
CA ASP A 39 18.96 -18.26 -1.44
C ASP A 39 18.94 -17.63 -0.04
N ASN A 40 19.34 -16.35 0.11
CA ASN A 40 19.36 -15.66 1.40
C ASN A 40 17.97 -15.20 1.91
N ASN A 41 16.94 -15.24 1.06
CA ASN A 41 15.58 -14.82 1.43
C ASN A 41 14.64 -16.02 1.68
N GLN A 42 15.05 -17.24 1.32
CA GLN A 42 14.27 -18.45 1.59
C GLN A 42 14.00 -18.67 3.08
N ASP A 43 14.92 -18.21 3.94
CA ASP A 43 14.80 -18.27 5.40
C ASP A 43 13.51 -17.59 5.92
N PHE A 44 13.00 -16.59 5.20
CA PHE A 44 11.75 -15.91 5.57
C PHE A 44 10.50 -16.66 5.10
N CYS A 45 10.60 -17.49 4.07
CA CYS A 45 9.44 -18.07 3.40
C CYS A 45 8.92 -19.36 4.05
N ALA A 46 9.61 -19.92 5.06
CA ALA A 46 9.20 -21.11 5.81
C ALA A 46 8.59 -22.22 4.92
N ILE A 47 9.33 -22.62 3.88
CA ILE A 47 8.89 -23.60 2.90
C ILE A 47 8.96 -25.00 3.52
N GLU A 48 7.83 -25.71 3.54
CA GLU A 48 7.77 -27.09 4.02
C GLU A 48 8.21 -28.02 2.89
N HIS A 49 9.26 -28.83 3.13
CA HIS A 49 9.72 -29.96 2.30
C HIS A 49 9.56 -29.83 0.77
N GLY A 50 10.65 -29.61 0.04
CA GLY A 50 10.66 -29.54 -1.42
C GLY A 50 11.33 -28.27 -1.92
N LYS A 51 11.35 -28.03 -3.24
CA LYS A 51 11.81 -26.76 -3.80
C LYS A 51 10.64 -25.82 -4.00
N TYR A 52 10.86 -24.52 -3.79
CA TYR A 52 9.87 -23.47 -4.05
C TYR A 52 9.18 -23.64 -5.43
N GLU A 53 9.96 -24.00 -6.44
CA GLU A 53 9.49 -24.13 -7.82
C GLU A 53 8.49 -25.28 -8.04
N ASP A 54 8.50 -26.28 -7.18
CA ASP A 54 7.65 -27.46 -7.29
C ASP A 54 6.22 -27.21 -6.77
N HIS A 55 6.00 -26.09 -6.06
CA HIS A 55 4.69 -25.73 -5.53
C HIS A 55 3.77 -25.12 -6.60
N ASN A 56 2.46 -25.30 -6.44
CA ASN A 56 1.46 -24.62 -7.27
C ASN A 56 1.43 -23.10 -6.98
N ASP A 57 0.79 -22.33 -7.85
CA ASP A 57 0.79 -20.86 -7.78
C ASP A 57 0.16 -20.31 -6.49
N VAL A 58 -0.83 -21.03 -5.94
CA VAL A 58 -1.48 -20.68 -4.65
C VAL A 58 -0.48 -20.77 -3.50
N LYS A 59 0.26 -21.88 -3.40
CA LYS A 59 1.29 -22.08 -2.38
C LYS A 59 2.49 -21.15 -2.61
N LYS A 60 2.88 -20.93 -3.86
CA LYS A 60 3.93 -19.96 -4.23
C LYS A 60 3.58 -18.55 -3.73
N LEU A 61 2.33 -18.11 -3.90
CA LEU A 61 1.86 -16.81 -3.42
C LEU A 61 1.71 -16.76 -1.89
N TYR A 62 1.21 -17.84 -1.27
CA TYR A 62 1.17 -17.98 0.19
C TYR A 62 2.57 -17.76 0.81
N TYR A 63 3.59 -18.45 0.30
CA TYR A 63 4.95 -18.35 0.85
C TYR A 63 5.55 -16.96 0.62
N LYS A 64 5.30 -16.33 -0.53
CA LYS A 64 5.72 -14.94 -0.79
C LYS A 64 5.05 -13.96 0.18
N LEU A 65 3.74 -14.09 0.40
CA LEU A 65 3.01 -13.24 1.36
C LEU A 65 3.55 -13.44 2.79
N ASN A 66 3.77 -14.70 3.21
CA ASN A 66 4.36 -15.01 4.50
C ASN A 66 5.77 -14.41 4.64
N GLY A 67 6.65 -14.60 3.65
CA GLY A 67 8.00 -14.05 3.67
C GLY A 67 8.01 -12.52 3.75
N ASN A 68 7.12 -11.84 3.01
CA ASN A 68 7.02 -10.38 3.04
C ASN A 68 6.56 -9.88 4.41
N LYS A 69 5.58 -10.56 5.02
CA LYS A 69 5.17 -10.33 6.41
C LYS A 69 6.33 -10.53 7.38
N THR A 70 7.02 -11.67 7.32
CA THR A 70 8.12 -12.01 8.24
C THR A 70 9.29 -11.03 8.10
N LYS A 71 9.67 -10.64 6.88
CA LYS A 71 10.66 -9.58 6.64
C LYS A 71 10.27 -8.26 7.31
N TYR A 72 9.00 -7.87 7.20
CA TYR A 72 8.50 -6.66 7.85
C TYR A 72 8.55 -6.77 9.38
N GLU A 73 8.05 -7.88 9.94
CA GLU A 73 8.02 -8.13 11.40
C GLU A 73 9.42 -8.19 12.02
N LEU A 74 10.40 -8.75 11.31
CA LEU A 74 11.79 -8.83 11.76
C LEU A 74 12.59 -7.54 11.54
N GLY A 75 11.96 -6.50 10.99
CA GLY A 75 12.62 -5.21 10.80
C GLY A 75 13.70 -5.23 9.71
N ASN A 76 13.50 -6.02 8.65
CA ASN A 76 14.44 -6.11 7.54
C ASN A 76 14.70 -4.72 6.91
N GLU A 77 15.97 -4.42 6.61
CA GLU A 77 16.41 -3.12 6.10
C GLU A 77 15.77 -2.74 4.75
N GLU A 78 15.38 -3.74 3.96
CA GLU A 78 14.67 -3.58 2.68
C GLU A 78 13.37 -2.78 2.84
N PHE A 79 12.74 -2.86 4.01
CA PHE A 79 11.50 -2.15 4.37
C PHE A 79 11.70 -1.02 5.38
N ALA A 80 12.95 -0.61 5.65
CA ALA A 80 13.27 0.40 6.67
C ALA A 80 12.51 1.73 6.50
N THR A 81 12.30 2.16 5.26
CA THR A 81 11.54 3.38 4.92
C THR A 81 10.08 3.29 5.34
N TYR A 82 9.51 2.09 5.37
CA TYR A 82 8.09 1.87 5.63
C TYR A 82 7.74 1.64 7.09
N PHE A 83 8.71 1.41 7.98
CA PHE A 83 8.44 1.38 9.43
C PHE A 83 7.93 2.72 9.96
N LYS A 84 8.25 3.83 9.27
CA LYS A 84 7.69 5.16 9.55
C LYS A 84 6.32 5.41 8.91
N TYR A 85 5.96 4.60 7.91
CA TYR A 85 4.74 4.74 7.12
C TYR A 85 4.05 3.37 6.91
N PRO A 86 3.64 2.70 8.00
CA PRO A 86 3.13 1.33 7.97
C PRO A 86 1.89 1.18 7.07
N LEU A 87 1.00 2.17 7.05
CA LEU A 87 -0.16 2.16 6.15
C LEU A 87 0.23 2.18 4.66
N LYS A 88 1.35 2.83 4.30
CA LYS A 88 1.86 2.80 2.91
C LYS A 88 2.36 1.40 2.54
N PHE A 89 3.07 0.73 3.46
CA PHE A 89 3.47 -0.66 3.26
C PHE A 89 2.25 -1.56 3.03
N CYS A 90 1.26 -1.45 3.90
CA CYS A 90 0.03 -2.24 3.80
C CYS A 90 -0.67 -2.04 2.45
N ASN A 91 -0.80 -0.79 2.00
CA ASN A 91 -1.43 -0.49 0.71
C ASN A 91 -0.68 -1.08 -0.48
N TYR A 92 0.65 -0.97 -0.49
CA TYR A 92 1.46 -1.58 -1.54
C TYR A 92 1.40 -3.12 -1.49
N LEU A 93 1.41 -3.72 -0.30
CA LEU A 93 1.29 -5.16 -0.14
C LEU A 93 -0.08 -5.67 -0.61
N LYS A 94 -1.17 -4.97 -0.26
CA LYS A 94 -2.53 -5.26 -0.75
C LYS A 94 -2.62 -5.11 -2.26
N TYR A 95 -2.09 -4.01 -2.82
CA TYR A 95 -2.06 -3.80 -4.27
C TYR A 95 -1.37 -4.96 -4.99
N TRP A 96 -0.16 -5.34 -4.53
CA TRP A 96 0.59 -6.46 -5.08
C TRP A 96 -0.18 -7.77 -4.93
N LEU A 97 -0.74 -8.06 -3.76
CA LEU A 97 -1.48 -9.29 -3.50
C LEU A 97 -2.72 -9.42 -4.40
N TYR A 98 -3.52 -8.36 -4.48
CA TYR A 98 -4.72 -8.34 -5.32
C TYR A 98 -4.39 -8.43 -6.81
N ASP A 99 -3.27 -7.84 -7.25
CA ASP A 99 -2.76 -8.01 -8.61
C ASP A 99 -2.44 -9.48 -8.92
N LYS A 100 -1.71 -10.17 -8.02
CA LYS A 100 -1.42 -11.60 -8.20
C LYS A 100 -2.69 -12.45 -8.21
N ILE A 101 -3.65 -12.16 -7.33
CA ILE A 101 -4.93 -12.89 -7.28
C ILE A 101 -5.71 -12.73 -8.59
N VAL A 102 -5.80 -11.50 -9.10
CA VAL A 102 -6.56 -11.18 -10.32
C VAL A 102 -5.91 -11.81 -11.56
N LEU A 103 -4.59 -11.71 -11.70
CA LEU A 103 -3.87 -12.27 -12.85
C LEU A 103 -3.92 -13.80 -12.89
N ASN A 104 -3.88 -14.47 -11.73
CA ASN A 104 -3.97 -15.93 -11.65
C ASN A 104 -5.42 -16.45 -11.57
N ASN A 105 -6.40 -15.54 -11.55
CA ASN A 105 -7.83 -15.85 -11.49
C ASN A 105 -8.18 -16.81 -10.33
N PHE A 106 -7.62 -16.54 -9.14
CA PHE A 106 -7.86 -17.35 -7.95
C PHE A 106 -9.28 -17.15 -7.41
N ASP A 107 -9.99 -18.25 -7.17
CA ASP A 107 -11.27 -18.25 -6.48
C ASP A 107 -11.12 -18.00 -4.97
N LYS A 108 -12.25 -17.90 -4.28
CA LYS A 108 -12.30 -17.59 -2.85
C LYS A 108 -11.60 -18.62 -1.97
N ASP A 109 -11.63 -19.90 -2.33
CA ASP A 109 -10.98 -20.95 -1.54
C ASP A 109 -9.46 -20.81 -1.64
N ASN A 110 -8.95 -20.56 -2.84
CA ASN A 110 -7.54 -20.26 -3.08
C ASN A 110 -7.11 -18.97 -2.34
N ILE A 111 -7.92 -17.90 -2.42
CA ILE A 111 -7.66 -16.63 -1.71
C ILE A 111 -7.62 -16.87 -0.19
N THR A 112 -8.56 -17.65 0.34
CA THR A 112 -8.62 -18.00 1.76
C THR A 112 -7.36 -18.76 2.19
N GLU A 113 -6.91 -19.72 1.37
CA GLU A 113 -5.66 -20.46 1.62
C GLU A 113 -4.45 -19.52 1.65
N ILE A 114 -4.33 -18.59 0.71
CA ILE A 114 -3.24 -17.60 0.66
C ILE A 114 -3.26 -16.71 1.91
N LEU A 115 -4.43 -16.19 2.31
CA LEU A 115 -4.55 -15.29 3.45
C LEU A 115 -4.23 -15.95 4.79
N LYS A 116 -4.20 -17.29 4.89
CA LYS A 116 -3.69 -17.97 6.10
C LYS A 116 -2.27 -17.55 6.48
N ALA A 117 -1.45 -17.07 5.55
CA ALA A 117 -0.11 -16.55 5.82
C ALA A 117 -0.11 -15.34 6.79
N VAL A 118 -1.18 -14.54 6.75
CA VAL A 118 -1.37 -13.36 7.61
C VAL A 118 -2.40 -13.62 8.72
N LYS A 119 -2.76 -14.88 8.98
CA LYS A 119 -3.69 -15.22 10.06
C LYS A 119 -3.08 -14.87 11.42
N ASN A 120 -3.83 -14.11 12.21
CA ASN A 120 -3.50 -13.74 13.58
C ASN A 120 -4.74 -13.90 14.45
N LYS A 121 -4.75 -14.95 15.28
CA LYS A 121 -5.93 -15.40 16.04
C LYS A 121 -7.12 -15.63 15.10
N ASP A 122 -8.19 -14.85 15.28
CA ASP A 122 -9.45 -14.96 14.54
C ASP A 122 -9.50 -14.05 13.31
N ASN A 123 -8.49 -13.20 13.10
CA ASN A 123 -8.44 -12.22 12.01
C ASN A 123 -7.31 -12.54 11.03
N PHE A 124 -7.40 -11.99 9.81
CA PHE A 124 -6.30 -11.97 8.85
C PHE A 124 -5.67 -10.57 8.88
N GLN A 125 -4.54 -10.43 9.57
CA GLN A 125 -3.93 -9.13 9.79
C GLN A 125 -2.43 -9.18 10.07
N ILE A 126 -1.73 -8.13 9.66
CA ILE A 126 -0.34 -7.86 10.04
C ILE A 126 -0.33 -6.72 11.05
N ILE A 127 0.21 -6.95 12.24
CA ILE A 127 0.38 -5.90 13.26
C ILE A 127 1.61 -5.09 12.90
N MET A 128 1.45 -3.77 12.74
CA MET A 128 2.51 -2.88 12.27
C MET A 128 2.82 -1.83 13.33
N GLY A 129 3.91 -2.03 14.08
CA GLY A 129 4.29 -1.12 15.16
C GLY A 129 3.33 -1.20 16.36
N THR A 130 3.04 -0.08 17.00
CA THR A 130 2.27 -0.04 18.26
C THR A 130 0.77 0.24 18.09
N SER A 131 0.33 0.67 16.91
CA SER A 131 -1.06 1.12 16.70
C SER A 131 -1.66 0.78 15.34
N ASP A 132 -0.84 0.57 14.31
CA ASP A 132 -1.35 0.31 12.96
C ASP A 132 -1.52 -1.18 12.72
N THR A 133 -2.56 -1.53 11.98
CA THR A 133 -2.86 -2.91 11.60
C THR A 133 -3.22 -2.93 10.12
N CYS A 134 -2.65 -3.89 9.39
CA CYS A 134 -3.00 -4.16 8.00
C CYS A 134 -4.01 -5.30 8.00
N ASN A 135 -5.29 -4.99 7.82
CA ASN A 135 -6.36 -6.00 7.82
C ASN A 135 -6.58 -6.55 6.42
N PHE A 136 -6.89 -7.83 6.31
CA PHE A 136 -7.20 -8.48 5.03
C PHE A 136 -8.57 -9.14 5.13
N ASP A 137 -9.49 -8.73 4.28
CA ASP A 137 -10.81 -9.36 4.20
C ASP A 137 -10.82 -10.45 3.12
N ILE A 138 -11.56 -11.54 3.37
CA ILE A 138 -11.77 -12.60 2.38
C ILE A 138 -12.88 -12.16 1.44
N PHE A 139 -12.52 -11.87 0.21
CA PHE A 139 -13.44 -11.46 -0.84
C PHE A 139 -13.57 -12.49 -1.95
N GLU A 140 -14.72 -12.47 -2.64
CA GLU A 140 -14.87 -13.12 -3.95
C GLU A 140 -13.97 -12.43 -4.98
N LEU A 141 -13.52 -13.17 -6.00
CA LEU A 141 -12.62 -12.64 -7.01
C LEU A 141 -13.15 -11.38 -7.71
N GLU A 142 -14.45 -11.32 -8.05
CA GLU A 142 -15.05 -10.13 -8.68
C GLU A 142 -14.99 -8.87 -7.81
N LYS A 143 -15.05 -9.04 -6.48
CA LYS A 143 -14.88 -7.93 -5.54
C LYS A 143 -13.43 -7.46 -5.50
N ILE A 144 -12.47 -8.40 -5.49
CA ILE A 144 -11.04 -8.08 -5.56
C ILE A 144 -10.70 -7.36 -6.86
N LYS A 145 -11.27 -7.76 -8.00
CA LYS A 145 -11.13 -7.02 -9.27
C LYS A 145 -11.58 -5.57 -9.11
N GLY A 146 -12.72 -5.35 -8.46
CA GLY A 146 -13.21 -4.01 -8.16
C GLY A 146 -12.24 -3.20 -7.30
N ILE A 147 -11.77 -3.76 -6.18
CA ILE A 147 -10.83 -3.09 -5.26
C ILE A 147 -9.51 -2.77 -5.98
N LYS A 148 -8.97 -3.73 -6.73
CA LYS A 148 -7.75 -3.55 -7.50
C LYS A 148 -7.91 -2.42 -8.53
N LEU A 149 -9.00 -2.42 -9.28
CA LEU A 149 -9.26 -1.38 -10.26
C LEU A 149 -9.40 -0.01 -9.61
N PHE A 150 -10.00 0.05 -8.42
CA PHE A 150 -10.05 1.27 -7.62
C PHE A 150 -8.65 1.74 -7.20
N TYR A 151 -7.77 0.83 -6.77
CA TYR A 151 -6.38 1.16 -6.44
C TYR A 151 -5.62 1.70 -7.65
N ASP A 152 -5.77 1.06 -8.81
CA ASP A 152 -5.21 1.53 -10.07
C ASP A 152 -5.76 2.92 -10.44
N TYR A 153 -7.06 3.16 -10.24
CA TYR A 153 -7.68 4.46 -10.52
C TYR A 153 -7.17 5.57 -9.60
N ILE A 154 -7.26 5.40 -8.28
CA ILE A 154 -6.89 6.41 -7.29
C ILE A 154 -5.38 6.67 -7.29
N GLY A 155 -4.57 5.62 -7.50
CA GLY A 155 -3.11 5.74 -7.62
C GLY A 155 -2.64 6.54 -8.84
N ASN A 156 -3.49 6.66 -9.85
CA ASN A 156 -3.25 7.41 -11.08
C ASN A 156 -4.13 8.68 -11.21
N TYR A 157 -4.84 9.05 -10.15
CA TYR A 157 -5.79 10.16 -10.16
C TYR A 157 -5.08 11.51 -10.08
N ASP A 158 -5.36 12.38 -11.04
CA ASP A 158 -4.91 13.77 -11.03
C ASP A 158 -6.03 14.65 -10.46
N MET A 159 -5.79 15.26 -9.30
CA MET A 159 -6.77 16.11 -8.62
C MET A 159 -7.12 17.37 -9.41
N ALA A 160 -6.16 17.94 -10.16
CA ALA A 160 -6.38 19.15 -10.95
C ALA A 160 -7.19 18.84 -12.21
N GLN A 161 -6.90 17.71 -12.87
CA GLN A 161 -7.65 17.26 -14.03
C GLN A 161 -8.94 16.53 -13.68
N LYS A 162 -9.13 16.19 -12.40
CA LYS A 162 -10.27 15.42 -11.87
C LYS A 162 -10.52 14.12 -12.62
N LYS A 163 -9.44 13.45 -13.05
CA LYS A 163 -9.49 12.20 -13.81
C LYS A 163 -8.26 11.34 -13.55
N SER A 164 -8.41 10.03 -13.72
CA SER A 164 -7.29 9.11 -13.70
C SER A 164 -6.65 8.99 -15.08
N SER A 165 -5.34 8.81 -15.09
CA SER A 165 -4.61 8.66 -16.35
C SER A 165 -4.80 7.32 -17.05
N ILE A 166 -5.53 6.39 -16.44
CA ILE A 166 -5.96 5.11 -17.03
C ILE A 166 -7.42 5.12 -17.52
N ASN A 167 -8.09 6.29 -17.49
CA ASN A 167 -9.48 6.41 -17.89
C ASN A 167 -9.76 5.80 -19.26
N ASP A 168 -8.91 6.09 -20.25
CA ASP A 168 -9.10 5.64 -21.63
C ASP A 168 -9.00 4.11 -21.75
N GLU A 169 -8.05 3.47 -21.06
CA GLU A 169 -7.95 2.01 -20.96
C GLU A 169 -9.20 1.39 -20.32
N ILE A 170 -9.71 1.96 -19.23
CA ILE A 170 -10.93 1.45 -18.59
C ILE A 170 -12.15 1.65 -19.48
N CYS A 171 -12.25 2.77 -20.20
CA CYS A 171 -13.34 3.05 -21.12
C CYS A 171 -13.39 2.10 -22.33
N LYS A 172 -12.27 1.45 -22.69
CA LYS A 172 -12.23 0.41 -23.72
C LYS A 172 -12.68 -0.97 -23.20
N SER A 173 -12.91 -1.10 -21.89
CA SER A 173 -13.26 -2.35 -21.20
C SER A 173 -14.71 -2.35 -20.68
N ASN A 174 -15.14 -3.48 -20.13
CA ASN A 174 -16.42 -3.61 -19.43
C ASN A 174 -16.39 -3.17 -17.96
N TYR A 175 -15.26 -2.64 -17.47
CA TYR A 175 -15.05 -2.36 -16.04
C TYR A 175 -15.53 -0.97 -15.57
N LYS A 176 -16.03 -0.11 -16.47
CA LYS A 176 -16.57 1.23 -16.14
C LYS A 176 -17.59 1.19 -15.00
N THR A 177 -18.58 0.30 -15.10
CA THR A 177 -19.66 0.18 -14.12
C THR A 177 -19.11 -0.27 -12.77
N THR A 178 -18.25 -1.29 -12.76
CA THR A 178 -17.60 -1.80 -11.55
C THR A 178 -16.81 -0.71 -10.83
N LEU A 179 -15.99 0.05 -11.55
CA LEU A 179 -15.23 1.16 -10.99
C LEU A 179 -16.16 2.25 -10.43
N ASN A 180 -17.15 2.68 -11.19
CA ASN A 180 -18.05 3.77 -10.78
C ASN A 180 -18.90 3.41 -9.55
N ASN A 181 -19.23 2.13 -9.38
CA ASN A 181 -19.90 1.65 -8.17
C ASN A 181 -19.00 1.81 -6.94
N ILE A 182 -17.72 1.40 -7.04
CA ILE A 182 -16.77 1.51 -5.92
C ILE A 182 -16.41 2.97 -5.62
N ILE A 183 -16.27 3.82 -6.65
CA ILE A 183 -16.12 5.27 -6.46
C ILE A 183 -17.34 5.84 -5.72
N GLY A 184 -18.55 5.38 -6.05
CA GLY A 184 -19.77 5.74 -5.31
C GLY A 184 -19.65 5.39 -3.82
N LEU A 185 -19.28 4.15 -3.51
CA LEU A 185 -19.08 3.70 -2.12
C LEU A 185 -18.01 4.50 -1.38
N TYR A 186 -16.91 4.85 -2.07
CA TYR A 186 -15.83 5.68 -1.53
C TYR A 186 -16.32 7.08 -1.16
N ASN A 187 -17.05 7.73 -2.09
CA ASN A 187 -17.57 9.07 -1.88
C ASN A 187 -18.68 9.10 -0.80
N ASP A 188 -19.54 8.08 -0.76
CA ASP A 188 -20.61 7.98 0.24
C ASP A 188 -20.04 7.84 1.66
N ALA A 189 -18.96 7.05 1.82
CA ALA A 189 -18.22 6.92 3.06
C ALA A 189 -17.57 8.23 3.54
N ASN A 190 -17.48 9.23 2.65
CA ASN A 190 -16.96 10.56 2.94
C ASN A 190 -18.03 11.65 3.12
N SER A 191 -19.31 11.34 2.90
CA SER A 191 -20.38 12.29 3.24
C SER A 191 -20.49 12.43 4.76
N ASN A 192 -20.71 13.65 5.27
CA ASN A 192 -20.78 14.00 6.71
C ASN A 192 -21.97 13.36 7.49
N GLY A 193 -22.53 12.24 7.01
CA GLY A 193 -23.62 11.48 7.64
C GLY A 193 -23.12 10.22 8.37
N GLU A 194 -24.07 9.44 8.91
CA GLU A 194 -23.77 8.09 9.43
C GLU A 194 -23.08 7.28 8.33
N LYS A 195 -21.80 6.92 8.57
CA LYS A 195 -21.06 6.01 7.71
C LYS A 195 -21.87 4.72 7.57
N LYS A 196 -22.52 4.52 6.43
CA LYS A 196 -23.05 3.21 6.07
C LYS A 196 -21.85 2.30 5.85
N SER A 197 -21.54 1.50 6.86
CA SER A 197 -20.57 0.43 6.74
C SER A 197 -20.97 -0.43 5.54
N ASN A 198 -20.08 -0.50 4.57
CA ASN A 198 -20.17 -1.43 3.45
C ASN A 198 -19.03 -2.45 3.53
N GLU A 199 -19.11 -3.49 2.73
CA GLU A 199 -18.15 -4.59 2.75
C GLU A 199 -16.71 -4.19 2.36
N TYR A 200 -16.50 -3.02 1.76
CA TYR A 200 -15.18 -2.49 1.39
C TYR A 200 -14.67 -1.43 2.37
N SER A 201 -15.34 -1.23 3.52
CA SER A 201 -15.07 -0.10 4.41
C SER A 201 -13.60 -0.05 4.85
N ASN A 202 -12.99 -1.20 5.13
CA ASN A 202 -11.59 -1.27 5.54
C ASN A 202 -10.66 -0.76 4.43
N GLU A 203 -10.83 -1.25 3.20
CA GLU A 203 -10.03 -0.87 2.03
C GLU A 203 -10.19 0.60 1.66
N LEU A 204 -11.43 1.09 1.67
CA LEU A 204 -11.75 2.46 1.27
C LEU A 204 -11.29 3.49 2.33
N ASP A 205 -11.47 3.19 3.62
CA ASP A 205 -10.98 4.05 4.70
C ASP A 205 -9.43 4.09 4.72
N GLU A 206 -8.76 2.98 4.44
CA GLU A 206 -7.30 2.96 4.29
C GLU A 206 -6.84 3.82 3.10
N CYS A 207 -7.46 3.67 1.93
CA CYS A 207 -7.15 4.49 0.76
C CYS A 207 -7.30 5.98 1.06
N LYS A 208 -8.38 6.36 1.75
CA LYS A 208 -8.60 7.76 2.14
C LYS A 208 -7.45 8.31 2.99
N LYS A 209 -6.97 7.56 3.98
CA LYS A 209 -5.83 7.96 4.83
C LYS A 209 -4.53 8.14 4.05
N ILE A 210 -4.34 7.36 2.98
CA ILE A 210 -3.09 7.33 2.21
C ILE A 210 -3.07 8.41 1.13
N TYR A 211 -4.14 8.49 0.35
CA TYR A 211 -4.22 9.40 -0.79
C TYR A 211 -4.71 10.79 -0.39
N ASN A 212 -5.42 10.90 0.74
CA ASN A 212 -5.97 12.16 1.25
C ASN A 212 -6.81 12.89 0.19
N ILE A 213 -7.67 12.15 -0.52
CA ILE A 213 -8.59 12.65 -1.54
C ILE A 213 -10.00 12.51 -1.00
N ASP A 214 -10.70 13.60 -0.77
CA ASP A 214 -12.05 13.55 -0.20
C ASP A 214 -13.08 12.96 -1.18
N THR A 215 -13.08 13.43 -2.42
CA THR A 215 -14.08 13.03 -3.41
C THR A 215 -13.40 12.70 -4.73
N LEU A 216 -13.80 11.56 -5.31
CA LEU A 216 -13.36 11.12 -6.62
C LEU A 216 -14.47 11.35 -7.65
N CYS A 217 -14.10 11.90 -8.80
CA CYS A 217 -15.02 11.98 -9.92
C CYS A 217 -15.24 10.59 -10.53
N LYS A 218 -16.50 10.28 -10.85
CA LYS A 218 -16.85 9.04 -11.57
C LYS A 218 -16.26 9.08 -12.98
N LEU A 219 -15.85 7.91 -13.47
CA LEU A 219 -15.35 7.74 -14.83
C LEU A 219 -16.47 8.03 -15.84
N GLN A 220 -16.23 9.04 -16.67
CA GLN A 220 -17.01 9.33 -17.87
C GLN A 220 -16.24 8.82 -19.09
N CYS A 221 -16.91 8.03 -19.91
CA CYS A 221 -16.39 7.57 -21.19
C CYS A 221 -17.16 8.30 -22.28
N ASN A 222 -16.44 8.90 -23.22
CA ASN A 222 -17.07 9.56 -24.36
C ASN A 222 -17.64 8.49 -25.27
N ASP A 223 -18.89 8.13 -25.02
CA ASP A 223 -19.65 7.32 -25.97
C ASP A 223 -19.87 8.21 -27.19
N LYS A 224 -19.20 7.91 -28.31
CA LYS A 224 -19.63 8.45 -29.60
C LYS A 224 -21.03 7.88 -29.89
N GLY A 225 -22.07 8.51 -29.34
CA GLY A 225 -23.46 8.20 -29.66
C GLY A 225 -24.45 8.00 -28.50
N SER A 226 -24.14 8.30 -27.24
CA SER A 226 -25.19 8.32 -26.21
C SER A 226 -25.15 9.59 -25.36
N HIS A 227 -26.14 10.47 -25.59
CA HIS A 227 -26.48 11.52 -24.63
C HIS A 227 -27.21 10.85 -23.48
N SER A 228 -26.48 10.53 -22.42
CA SER A 228 -27.05 10.22 -21.11
C SER A 228 -26.92 11.48 -20.25
N THR A 229 -28.02 12.22 -20.15
CA THR A 229 -28.20 13.29 -19.17
C THR A 229 -28.64 12.66 -17.85
N ASP A 230 -27.69 12.34 -16.99
CA ASP A 230 -27.90 12.40 -15.55
C ASP A 230 -26.98 13.49 -15.01
N GLU A 231 -27.44 14.73 -15.22
CA GLU A 231 -26.89 15.92 -14.58
C GLU A 231 -27.32 15.90 -13.11
N THR A 232 -26.48 15.32 -12.28
CA THR A 232 -26.37 15.77 -10.89
C THR A 232 -25.17 16.71 -10.85
N GLU A 233 -25.45 17.98 -10.56
CA GLU A 233 -24.48 19.06 -10.36
C GLU A 233 -23.29 18.57 -9.53
N SER A 234 -22.12 18.53 -10.14
CA SER A 234 -20.90 18.26 -9.40
C SER A 234 -19.70 18.84 -10.13
N GLU A 235 -18.78 19.37 -9.34
CA GLU A 235 -17.43 19.86 -9.63
C GLU A 235 -16.59 19.10 -10.67
N CYS A 236 -17.03 17.94 -11.13
CA CYS A 236 -16.35 17.00 -12.01
C CYS A 236 -16.46 17.30 -13.52
N SER A 237 -17.27 18.27 -13.94
CA SER A 237 -17.58 18.50 -15.37
C SER A 237 -16.81 19.63 -16.05
N GLN A 238 -15.84 20.29 -15.40
CA GLN A 238 -15.06 21.36 -16.04
C GLN A 238 -13.63 20.93 -16.40
N VAL A 239 -13.45 20.41 -17.62
CA VAL A 239 -12.14 20.37 -18.29
C VAL A 239 -12.29 20.95 -19.72
N PHE A 240 -11.90 22.22 -19.83
CA PHE A 240 -11.33 22.95 -20.98
C PHE A 240 -11.97 22.82 -22.38
N LEU A 241 -12.77 23.82 -22.74
CA LEU A 241 -12.58 24.52 -24.02
C LEU A 241 -11.87 25.84 -23.71
N LEU A 242 -10.63 26.01 -24.18
CA LEU A 242 -9.99 27.33 -24.18
C LEU A 242 -10.82 28.26 -25.08
N PRO A 243 -11.21 29.47 -24.63
CA PRO A 243 -11.57 30.53 -25.55
C PRO A 243 -10.27 31.05 -26.16
N GLN A 244 -10.04 30.75 -27.45
CA GLN A 244 -9.20 31.61 -28.28
C GLN A 244 -9.86 32.99 -28.27
N HIS A 245 -9.25 33.94 -27.58
CA HIS A 245 -9.62 35.34 -27.66
C HIS A 245 -9.20 35.85 -29.04
N SER A 246 -10.00 35.56 -30.07
CA SER A 246 -9.93 36.30 -31.33
C SER A 246 -10.57 37.67 -31.11
N SER A 247 -9.73 38.64 -30.84
CA SER A 247 -10.05 40.06 -30.94
C SER A 247 -10.50 40.38 -32.36
N ASN A 248 -11.82 40.48 -32.57
CA ASN A 248 -12.38 41.24 -33.69
C ASN A 248 -12.74 42.62 -33.15
N HIS A 249 -11.79 43.55 -33.27
CA HIS A 249 -12.07 44.96 -33.06
C HIS A 249 -12.45 45.58 -34.41
N ASN A 250 -13.75 45.78 -34.62
CA ASN A 250 -14.21 46.80 -35.56
C ASN A 250 -14.02 48.16 -34.87
N SER A 251 -13.40 49.11 -35.57
CA SER A 251 -13.28 50.50 -35.14
C SER A 251 -13.98 51.36 -36.19
N ASP A 252 -14.94 52.16 -35.75
CA ASP A 252 -15.44 53.32 -36.49
C ASP A 252 -15.64 54.48 -35.52
N GLY A 253 -14.96 55.60 -35.82
CA GLY A 253 -15.42 56.99 -35.68
C GLY A 253 -15.51 57.70 -34.31
N GLY A 254 -14.60 58.67 -34.10
CA GLY A 254 -14.90 60.02 -33.52
C GLY A 254 -14.54 60.25 -32.04
N GLU A 255 -13.39 60.87 -31.74
CA GLU A 255 -13.20 62.30 -31.33
C GLU A 255 -13.90 62.72 -30.01
N LEU A 256 -13.35 63.55 -29.10
CA LEU A 256 -12.06 64.18 -28.81
C LEU A 256 -12.32 64.95 -27.49
N HIS A 257 -11.45 64.91 -26.47
CA HIS A 257 -11.22 66.07 -25.60
C HIS A 257 -9.93 65.90 -24.77
N ASN A 258 -9.07 66.90 -24.91
CA ASN A 258 -7.74 67.08 -24.35
C ASN A 258 -7.71 67.40 -22.85
N GLY A 259 -6.60 67.06 -22.19
CA GLY A 259 -6.06 67.80 -21.04
C GLY A 259 -5.09 67.02 -20.15
N GLN A 260 -3.77 67.19 -20.41
CA GLN A 260 -2.62 67.33 -19.46
C GLN A 260 -2.56 66.40 -18.22
N ASP A 261 -1.47 65.75 -17.82
CA ASP A 261 -0.04 65.96 -18.04
C ASP A 261 0.78 64.74 -17.57
N LEU A 262 1.99 64.59 -18.13
CA LEU A 262 3.23 64.06 -17.57
C LEU A 262 3.26 62.72 -16.77
N GLY A 263 4.02 61.75 -17.29
CA GLY A 263 4.97 60.99 -16.44
C GLY A 263 5.10 59.48 -16.64
N HIS A 264 5.99 59.10 -17.56
CA HIS A 264 6.94 57.99 -17.44
C HIS A 264 6.41 56.53 -17.42
N SER A 265 6.58 55.88 -18.56
CA SER A 265 6.88 54.46 -18.66
C SER A 265 8.11 54.10 -17.83
N GLU A 266 8.07 53.01 -17.06
CA GLU A 266 9.13 51.99 -17.12
C GLU A 266 8.78 50.73 -16.32
N ASN A 267 9.10 49.59 -16.91
CA ASN A 267 8.99 48.25 -16.34
C ASN A 267 9.97 48.11 -15.18
N GLN A 268 9.49 47.90 -13.95
CA GLN A 268 10.37 47.61 -12.83
C GLN A 268 10.62 46.11 -12.68
N PHE A 269 11.65 45.64 -13.38
CA PHE A 269 12.35 44.40 -13.08
C PHE A 269 13.03 44.59 -11.71
N ILE A 270 12.55 43.90 -10.67
CA ILE A 270 13.08 44.01 -9.31
C ILE A 270 14.47 43.36 -9.28
N GLY A 271 15.50 44.20 -9.27
CA GLY A 271 16.87 43.79 -8.97
C GLY A 271 16.99 43.34 -7.53
N ILE A 272 17.22 42.04 -7.32
CA ILE A 272 17.53 41.47 -6.01
C ILE A 272 18.91 42.00 -5.60
N SER A 273 18.93 42.80 -4.53
CA SER A 273 20.16 43.39 -4.01
C SER A 273 21.10 42.31 -3.47
N MET A 274 22.38 42.50 -3.82
CA MET A 274 23.49 41.58 -3.65
C MET A 274 24.03 41.50 -2.21
N THR A 275 23.14 41.44 -1.21
CA THR A 275 23.51 41.31 0.22
C THR A 275 22.84 40.13 0.93
N GLY A 276 21.84 39.49 0.33
CA GLY A 276 21.15 38.33 0.91
C GLY A 276 21.86 36.98 0.72
N ILE A 277 22.80 36.88 -0.22
CA ILE A 277 23.44 35.60 -0.59
C ILE A 277 24.55 35.21 0.42
N SER A 278 25.25 36.17 1.03
CA SER A 278 26.35 35.87 1.96
C SER A 278 25.91 35.21 3.27
N ILE A 279 24.66 35.40 3.70
CA ILE A 279 24.15 34.81 4.95
C ILE A 279 23.80 33.33 4.76
N LEU A 280 23.25 32.96 3.59
CA LEU A 280 22.87 31.58 3.29
C LEU A 280 24.09 30.68 3.11
N VAL A 281 25.14 31.14 2.42
CA VAL A 281 26.37 30.35 2.23
C VAL A 281 27.11 30.12 3.55
N SER A 282 27.08 31.10 4.46
CA SER A 282 27.71 30.98 5.78
C SER A 282 27.02 29.93 6.66
N LEU A 283 25.69 29.78 6.56
CA LEU A 283 24.93 28.74 7.28
C LEU A 283 25.25 27.32 6.78
N PHE A 284 25.46 27.12 5.48
CA PHE A 284 25.77 25.80 4.90
C PHE A 284 27.13 25.24 5.33
N VAL A 285 28.08 26.09 5.73
CA VAL A 285 29.41 25.65 6.20
C VAL A 285 29.43 25.40 7.71
N ILE A 286 28.62 26.13 8.48
CA ILE A 286 28.58 26.02 9.95
C ILE A 286 27.77 24.82 10.41
N PHE A 287 26.67 24.48 9.72
CA PHE A 287 25.79 23.34 10.07
C PHE A 287 26.51 21.98 10.14
N PRO A 288 27.38 21.60 9.18
CA PRO A 288 28.12 20.33 9.24
C PRO A 288 29.12 20.26 10.41
N ILE A 289 29.74 21.39 10.76
CA ILE A 289 30.74 21.47 11.83
C ILE A 289 30.05 21.34 13.19
N LEU A 290 28.91 22.02 13.38
CA LEU A 290 28.10 21.89 14.59
C LEU A 290 27.46 20.49 14.71
N TYR A 291 27.02 19.89 13.60
CA TYR A 291 26.53 18.50 13.60
C TYR A 291 27.60 17.51 14.12
N LYS A 292 28.88 17.73 13.79
CA LYS A 292 29.99 16.89 14.25
C LYS A 292 30.40 17.12 15.72
N LEU A 293 30.05 18.28 16.29
CA LEU A 293 30.43 18.70 17.64
C LEU A 293 29.29 18.62 18.67
N THR A 294 28.05 18.38 18.25
CA THR A 294 26.91 18.26 19.17
C THR A 294 26.60 16.77 19.42
N PRO A 295 26.46 16.30 20.67
CA PRO A 295 26.29 14.86 20.98
C PRO A 295 24.87 14.33 20.68
N PHE A 296 24.20 14.85 19.65
CA PHE A 296 22.86 14.42 19.23
C PHE A 296 22.88 13.17 18.33
N GLY A 297 23.99 12.86 17.66
CA GLY A 297 24.13 11.63 16.85
C GLY A 297 23.88 10.35 17.68
N PRO A 298 24.55 10.16 18.82
CA PRO A 298 24.30 9.02 19.70
C PRO A 298 22.91 9.03 20.35
N TRP A 299 22.30 10.21 20.56
CA TRP A 299 20.99 10.32 21.19
C TRP A 299 19.84 9.92 20.24
N LEU A 300 19.92 10.31 18.97
CA LEU A 300 18.98 9.85 17.92
C LEU A 300 19.10 8.34 17.69
N HIS A 301 20.32 7.79 17.70
CA HIS A 301 20.49 6.34 17.61
C HIS A 301 19.95 5.62 18.86
N LYS A 302 20.11 6.22 20.05
CA LYS A 302 19.61 5.67 21.32
C LYS A 302 18.09 5.75 21.47
N SER A 303 17.41 6.77 20.91
CA SER A 303 15.95 6.85 20.93
C SER A 303 15.32 5.78 20.01
N ILE A 304 15.92 5.54 18.84
CA ILE A 304 15.51 4.47 17.93
C ILE A 304 15.78 3.08 18.54
N MET A 305 16.86 2.93 19.30
CA MET A 305 17.21 1.66 19.96
C MET A 305 16.39 1.39 21.23
N LYS A 306 15.91 2.42 21.94
CA LYS A 306 15.04 2.26 23.11
C LYS A 306 13.69 1.63 22.77
N THR A 307 13.19 1.81 21.55
CA THR A 307 11.95 1.15 21.09
C THR A 307 12.14 -0.36 20.84
N LYS A 308 13.38 -0.83 20.58
CA LYS A 308 13.67 -2.26 20.38
C LYS A 308 13.65 -3.09 21.67
N ASN A 309 13.79 -2.47 22.84
CA ASN A 309 13.88 -3.19 24.11
C ASN A 309 12.51 -3.52 24.74
N PHE A 310 11.39 -3.06 24.17
CA PHE A 310 10.06 -3.42 24.66
C PHE A 310 9.52 -4.75 24.09
N LEU A 311 10.23 -5.35 23.13
CA LEU A 311 9.84 -6.62 22.51
C LEU A 311 10.94 -7.70 22.60
N HIS A 312 11.62 -7.75 23.75
CA HIS A 312 12.48 -8.89 24.06
C HIS A 312 12.32 -9.29 25.52
N ASN A 313 11.38 -10.18 25.77
CA ASN A 313 11.40 -11.01 26.96
C ASN A 313 11.19 -12.47 26.52
N PRO A 314 12.27 -13.19 26.16
CA PRO A 314 12.18 -14.64 26.01
C PRO A 314 12.40 -15.24 27.40
N LYS A 315 11.30 -15.55 28.10
CA LYS A 315 11.38 -16.40 29.29
C LYS A 315 10.34 -17.52 29.21
N GLU A 316 10.80 -18.60 28.60
CA GLU A 316 10.73 -19.95 29.18
C GLU A 316 9.34 -20.58 29.36
N ILE A 317 8.64 -20.84 28.25
CA ILE A 317 7.56 -21.85 28.22
C ILE A 317 7.58 -22.56 26.85
N SER A 318 8.51 -23.49 26.62
CA SER A 318 8.35 -24.47 25.53
C SER A 318 9.05 -25.82 25.70
N SER A 319 9.75 -26.09 26.80
CA SER A 319 10.43 -27.39 26.99
C SER A 319 9.69 -28.38 27.89
N ASN A 320 8.56 -28.02 28.52
CA ASN A 320 7.89 -28.87 29.53
C ASN A 320 6.61 -29.58 29.04
N ILE A 321 6.27 -29.54 27.75
CA ILE A 321 5.05 -30.20 27.23
C ILE A 321 5.37 -31.45 26.39
N LEU A 322 6.62 -31.63 25.94
CA LEU A 322 6.99 -32.76 25.06
C LEU A 322 7.45 -34.04 25.78
N LEU A 323 7.64 -34.03 27.11
CA LEU A 323 8.16 -35.18 27.87
C LEU A 323 7.12 -35.96 28.68
N ASN A 324 5.84 -35.56 28.68
CA ASN A 324 4.81 -36.19 29.52
C ASN A 324 3.91 -37.22 28.83
N HIS A 325 4.23 -37.66 27.60
CA HIS A 325 3.39 -38.63 26.88
C HIS A 325 4.10 -39.92 26.44
N ILE A 326 5.28 -40.23 26.97
CA ILE A 326 5.91 -41.54 26.74
C ILE A 326 6.41 -42.13 28.05
N SER A 327 5.50 -42.68 28.86
CA SER A 327 5.75 -43.86 29.69
C SER A 327 4.48 -44.28 30.42
N GLU A 328 3.64 -45.07 29.77
CA GLU A 328 2.75 -46.00 30.48
C GLU A 328 2.30 -47.08 29.48
N SER A 329 3.04 -48.19 29.48
CA SER A 329 2.51 -49.47 29.03
C SER A 329 2.92 -50.51 30.07
N GLU A 330 1.90 -51.11 30.68
CA GLU A 330 1.94 -52.11 31.73
C GLU A 330 2.77 -53.35 31.33
N ASN A 331 3.51 -53.93 32.28
CA ASN A 331 3.31 -55.35 32.59
C ASN A 331 3.92 -55.75 33.94
N GLU A 332 3.10 -56.45 34.72
CA GLU A 332 3.43 -57.11 35.98
C GLU A 332 4.54 -58.14 35.82
N ASN A 333 5.36 -58.35 36.87
CA ASN A 333 5.62 -59.68 37.40
C ASN A 333 6.29 -59.63 38.79
N PHE A 334 5.56 -60.19 39.75
CA PHE A 334 5.98 -60.53 41.11
C PHE A 334 7.01 -61.67 41.11
N ILE A 335 8.21 -61.48 41.68
CA ILE A 335 9.01 -62.59 42.26
C ILE A 335 9.63 -62.17 43.60
N ARG A 336 9.55 -63.11 44.54
CA ARG A 336 9.75 -63.02 45.99
C ARG A 336 11.08 -63.69 46.39
N ARG A 337 11.89 -63.01 47.25
CA ARG A 337 12.93 -63.50 48.21
C ARG A 337 14.24 -64.11 47.67
N PRO A 338 15.34 -64.20 48.49
CA PRO A 338 15.42 -64.16 49.97
C PRO A 338 16.46 -63.22 50.63
N GLN A 339 16.33 -63.17 51.95
CA GLN A 339 17.01 -62.37 52.99
C GLN A 339 18.47 -62.76 53.24
N TYR A 340 19.30 -61.80 53.68
CA TYR A 340 20.42 -62.04 54.60
C TYR A 340 20.50 -60.91 55.65
N ILE A 341 20.46 -61.31 56.92
CA ILE A 341 20.73 -60.50 58.11
C ILE A 341 22.17 -60.80 58.54
N ALA A 342 22.93 -59.78 58.94
CA ALA A 342 24.09 -59.96 59.80
C ALA A 342 24.09 -58.90 60.91
N TYR A 343 24.19 -59.38 62.14
CA TYR A 343 24.26 -58.64 63.40
C TYR A 343 25.63 -57.97 63.59
N HIS A 344 25.63 -56.81 64.24
CA HIS A 344 26.75 -56.43 65.11
C HIS A 344 26.21 -55.95 66.46
N SER A 345 26.74 -56.56 67.52
CA SER A 345 26.46 -56.31 68.93
C SER A 345 27.67 -55.66 69.59
N SER A 346 27.47 -54.53 70.26
CA SER A 346 27.93 -54.18 71.62
C SER A 346 27.46 -52.76 71.92
#